data_AF-A0A5R2N048-F1
#
_entry.id   AF-A0A5R2N048-F1
#
_cell.length_a   1.000
_cell.length_b   1.000
_cell.length_c   1.000
_cell.angle_alpha   90.00
_cell.angle_beta   90.00
_cell.angle_gamma   90.00
#
_symmetry.space_group_name_H-M   'P 1'
#
loop_
_entity.id
_entity.type
_entity.pdbx_description
1 polymer ?
#
loop_
_entity_poly.entity_id
_entity_poly.type
_entity_poly.pdbx_seq_one_letter_code
_entity_poly.pdbx_strand_id
1 'polypeptide(L)'
;MIDEGLTEPGVTSNNREDVQNLFKQGKVGMMITAPFLSNQIKDEAPSLKYGVAAIPAGPTGARGTYGVTDSMIMFKNSENKDEAWKLMDFLFTTEQR
;
A
#
# COMPACT_ATOMS: atom_id res chain seq x y z
N MET A 1 -16.24 13.41 -9.12
CA MET A 1 -15.25 12.43 -9.63
C MET A 1 -15.90 11.18 -10.22
N ILE A 2 -16.67 10.38 -9.47
CA ILE A 2 -17.31 9.17 -10.01
C ILE A 2 -18.35 9.54 -11.09
N ASP A 3 -19.32 10.39 -10.76
CA ASP A 3 -20.38 10.81 -11.70
C ASP A 3 -19.82 11.58 -12.92
N GLU A 4 -18.65 12.18 -12.76
CA GLU A 4 -17.92 12.91 -13.82
C GLU A 4 -17.06 11.97 -14.69
N GLY A 5 -17.00 10.67 -14.38
CA GLY A 5 -16.20 9.69 -15.13
C GLY A 5 -14.69 9.86 -14.96
N LEU A 6 -14.23 10.49 -13.88
CA LEU A 6 -12.81 10.75 -13.60
C LEU A 6 -12.11 9.59 -12.87
N THR A 7 -12.85 8.55 -12.51
CA THR A 7 -12.35 7.32 -11.89
C THR A 7 -12.53 6.15 -12.84
N GLU A 8 -11.85 5.04 -12.59
CA GLU A 8 -12.09 3.79 -13.32
C GLU A 8 -13.55 3.32 -13.13
N PRO A 9 -14.19 2.67 -14.12
CA PRO A 9 -15.62 2.32 -14.05
C PRO A 9 -15.98 1.34 -12.92
N GLY A 10 -15.01 0.57 -12.44
CA GLY A 10 -15.20 -0.49 -11.44
C GLY A 10 -14.99 -0.05 -10.00
N VAL A 11 -15.34 1.20 -9.63
CA VAL A 11 -15.01 1.78 -8.30
C VAL A 11 -15.49 0.96 -7.08
N THR A 12 -16.53 0.13 -7.24
CA THR A 12 -17.02 -0.77 -6.17
C THR A 12 -16.65 -2.23 -6.37
N SER A 13 -16.18 -2.61 -7.56
CA SER A 13 -15.89 -4.00 -7.94
C SER A 13 -14.41 -4.33 -7.99
N ASN A 14 -13.58 -3.34 -8.32
CA ASN A 14 -12.14 -3.48 -8.38
C ASN A 14 -11.56 -3.47 -6.97
N ASN A 15 -10.66 -4.40 -6.70
CA ASN A 15 -9.81 -4.35 -5.52
C ASN A 15 -8.54 -3.53 -5.82
N ARG A 16 -7.67 -3.36 -4.80
CA ARG A 16 -6.42 -2.61 -4.93
C ARG A 16 -5.52 -3.12 -6.06
N GLU A 17 -5.40 -4.43 -6.22
CA GLU A 17 -4.55 -5.05 -7.23
C GLU A 17 -5.10 -4.82 -8.65
N ASP A 18 -6.42 -4.88 -8.83
CA ASP A 18 -7.06 -4.58 -10.12
C ASP A 18 -6.70 -3.17 -10.61
N VAL A 19 -6.81 -2.17 -9.73
CA VAL A 19 -6.49 -0.78 -10.09
C VAL A 19 -4.98 -0.59 -10.32
N GLN A 20 -4.11 -1.34 -9.61
CA GLN A 20 -2.66 -1.33 -9.86
C GLN A 20 -2.32 -1.92 -11.23
N ASN A 21 -3.01 -2.98 -11.63
CA ASN A 21 -2.88 -3.57 -12.96
C ASN A 21 -3.36 -2.60 -14.05
N LEU A 22 -4.46 -1.87 -13.82
CA LEU A 22 -4.90 -0.81 -14.72
C LEU A 22 -3.87 0.33 -14.85
N PHE A 23 -3.23 0.73 -13.75
CA PHE A 23 -2.15 1.73 -13.78
C PHE A 23 -0.94 1.24 -14.58
N LYS A 24 -0.49 0.00 -14.34
CA LYS A 24 0.62 -0.63 -15.11
C LYS A 24 0.32 -0.70 -16.61
N GLN A 25 -0.95 -0.88 -16.99
CA GLN A 25 -1.43 -0.89 -18.37
C GLN A 25 -1.64 0.52 -18.97
N GLY A 26 -1.41 1.60 -18.21
CA GLY A 26 -1.65 2.97 -18.65
C GLY A 26 -3.12 3.35 -18.76
N LYS A 27 -4.04 2.58 -18.17
CA LYS A 27 -5.50 2.81 -18.19
C LYS A 27 -5.99 3.70 -17.05
N VAL A 28 -5.14 3.95 -16.05
CA VAL A 28 -5.38 4.88 -14.94
C VAL A 28 -4.21 5.86 -14.88
N GLY A 29 -4.51 7.17 -14.86
CA GLY A 29 -3.48 8.21 -14.92
C GLY A 29 -2.83 8.54 -13.57
N MET A 30 -3.55 8.35 -12.46
CA MET A 30 -3.07 8.62 -11.10
C MET A 30 -3.64 7.63 -10.11
N MET A 31 -2.86 7.27 -9.09
CA MET A 31 -3.27 6.38 -8.01
C MET A 31 -2.60 6.81 -6.69
N ILE A 32 -3.32 6.71 -5.58
CA ILE A 32 -2.73 6.72 -4.24
C ILE A 32 -2.39 5.28 -3.87
N THR A 33 -1.11 4.98 -3.66
CA THR A 33 -0.62 3.62 -3.37
C THR A 33 0.60 3.66 -2.46
N ALA A 34 0.96 2.49 -1.94
CA ALA A 34 2.16 2.30 -1.13
C ALA A 34 3.41 2.09 -2.01
N PRO A 35 4.62 2.30 -1.46
CA PRO A 35 5.85 2.37 -2.24
C PRO A 35 6.21 1.06 -2.94
N PHE A 36 5.67 -0.09 -2.52
CA PHE A 36 5.96 -1.39 -3.15
C PHE A 36 5.55 -1.47 -4.64
N LEU A 37 4.60 -0.63 -5.11
CA LEU A 37 4.21 -0.63 -6.52
C LEU A 37 5.35 -0.21 -7.44
N SER A 38 6.30 0.62 -6.98
CA SER A 38 7.45 1.03 -7.79
C SER A 38 8.34 -0.16 -8.17
N ASN A 39 8.53 -1.11 -7.25
CA ASN A 39 9.25 -2.36 -7.50
C ASN A 39 8.49 -3.24 -8.50
N GLN A 40 7.18 -3.39 -8.33
CA GLN A 40 6.35 -4.14 -9.28
C GLN A 40 6.38 -3.54 -10.69
N ILE A 41 6.32 -2.21 -10.83
CA ILE A 41 6.43 -1.55 -12.14
C ILE A 41 7.78 -1.82 -12.77
N LYS A 42 8.87 -1.79 -11.99
CA LYS A 42 10.22 -2.09 -12.48
C LYS A 42 10.30 -3.49 -13.09
N ASP A 43 9.65 -4.47 -12.47
CA ASP A 43 9.72 -5.87 -12.89
C ASP A 43 8.70 -6.21 -14.00
N GLU A 44 7.49 -5.67 -13.92
CA GLU A 44 6.36 -6.09 -14.75
C GLU A 44 6.01 -5.09 -15.87
N ALA A 45 6.39 -3.82 -15.73
CA ALA A 45 6.10 -2.75 -16.70
C ALA A 45 7.28 -1.75 -16.85
N PRO A 46 8.52 -2.21 -17.12
CA PRO A 46 9.73 -1.38 -17.07
C PRO A 46 9.76 -0.21 -18.07
N SER A 47 8.93 -0.26 -19.12
CA SER A 47 8.79 0.82 -20.11
C SER A 47 7.86 1.94 -19.65
N LEU A 48 7.01 1.70 -18.63
CA LEU A 48 6.06 2.68 -18.13
C LEU A 48 6.80 3.89 -17.54
N LYS A 49 6.45 5.08 -18.03
CA LYS A 49 6.95 6.34 -17.47
C LYS A 49 5.94 6.85 -16.46
N TYR A 50 6.35 6.95 -15.21
CA TYR A 50 5.51 7.44 -14.11
C TYR A 50 6.29 8.41 -13.22
N GLY A 51 5.56 9.18 -12.43
CA GLY A 51 6.11 10.07 -11.40
C GLY A 51 5.50 9.78 -10.04
N VAL A 52 6.17 10.26 -8.99
CA VAL A 52 5.66 10.23 -7.61
C VAL A 52 5.49 11.67 -7.15
N ALA A 53 4.32 11.98 -6.59
CA ALA A 53 3.98 13.29 -6.06
C ALA A 53 3.41 13.17 -4.65
N ALA A 54 3.51 14.25 -3.87
CA ALA A 54 2.86 14.33 -2.57
C ALA A 54 1.33 14.37 -2.71
N ILE A 55 0.62 13.81 -1.73
CA ILE A 55 -0.84 13.93 -1.65
C ILE A 55 -1.21 15.44 -1.58
N PRO A 56 -2.15 15.92 -2.42
CA PRO A 56 -2.57 17.32 -2.38
C PRO A 56 -3.17 17.70 -1.03
N ALA A 57 -2.80 18.87 -0.51
CA ALA A 57 -3.29 19.37 0.78
C ALA A 57 -4.76 19.84 0.77
N GLY A 58 -5.35 20.00 -0.42
CA GLY A 58 -6.65 20.67 -0.58
C GLY A 58 -6.58 22.19 -0.38
N PRO A 59 -7.69 22.92 -0.58
CA PRO A 59 -7.70 24.39 -0.63
C PRO A 59 -7.28 25.08 0.67
N THR A 60 -7.50 24.44 1.82
CA THR A 60 -7.21 25.00 3.15
C THR A 60 -6.53 24.00 4.09
N GLY A 61 -6.12 22.84 3.56
CA GLY A 61 -5.59 21.76 4.40
C GLY A 61 -4.08 21.79 4.57
N ALA A 62 -3.60 20.96 5.50
CA ALA A 62 -2.18 20.70 5.69
C ALA A 62 -1.73 19.52 4.84
N ARG A 63 -0.46 19.50 4.45
CA ARG A 63 0.13 18.31 3.81
C ARG A 63 0.28 17.20 4.85
N GLY A 64 -0.04 15.97 4.43
CA GLY A 64 0.15 14.78 5.24
C GLY A 64 0.44 13.57 4.36
N THR A 65 1.14 12.59 4.93
CA THR A 65 1.22 11.24 4.37
C THR A 65 0.48 10.31 5.31
N TYR A 66 -0.21 9.31 4.75
CA TYR A 66 -0.83 8.28 5.59
C TYR A 66 0.27 7.38 6.16
N GLY A 67 0.38 7.35 7.48
CA GLY A 67 1.16 6.34 8.19
C GLY A 67 0.30 5.09 8.39
N VAL A 68 0.77 3.96 7.89
CA VAL A 68 0.18 2.64 8.18
C VAL A 68 1.17 1.86 9.02
N THR A 69 0.69 1.18 10.04
CA THR A 69 1.53 0.38 10.94
C THR A 69 0.95 -1.03 11.03
N ASP A 70 1.76 -2.01 10.66
CA ASP A 70 1.47 -3.41 10.94
C ASP A 70 1.93 -3.72 12.36
N SER A 71 1.05 -4.35 13.14
CA SER A 71 1.28 -4.65 14.55
C SER A 71 1.14 -6.14 14.81
N MET A 72 2.09 -6.71 15.54
CA MET A 72 1.96 -8.05 16.12
C MET A 72 1.44 -7.94 17.56
N ILE A 73 0.42 -8.73 17.90
CA ILE A 73 -0.28 -8.64 19.19
C ILE A 73 -0.34 -10.02 19.84
N MET A 74 0.00 -10.10 21.14
CA MET A 74 -0.18 -11.30 21.95
C MET A 74 -1.49 -11.23 22.73
N PHE A 75 -2.38 -12.20 22.53
CA PHE A 75 -3.62 -12.27 23.29
C PHE A 75 -3.36 -12.58 24.77
N LYS A 76 -4.10 -11.89 25.65
CA LYS A 76 -3.97 -12.02 27.11
C LYS A 76 -4.20 -13.46 27.60
N ASN A 77 -5.09 -14.20 26.96
CA ASN A 77 -5.44 -15.59 27.27
C ASN A 77 -4.68 -16.62 26.42
N SER A 78 -3.59 -16.24 25.74
CA SER A 78 -2.75 -17.23 25.08
C SER A 78 -2.17 -18.19 26.12
N GLU A 79 -2.23 -19.49 25.85
CA GLU A 79 -1.60 -20.55 26.63
C GLU A 79 -0.14 -20.79 26.21
N ASN A 80 0.30 -20.21 25.08
CA ASN A 80 1.63 -20.41 24.49
C ASN A 80 2.44 -19.09 24.49
N LYS A 81 2.42 -18.34 25.61
CA LYS A 81 3.04 -17.01 25.66
C LYS A 81 4.57 -17.08 25.52
N ASP A 82 5.18 -18.09 26.12
CA ASP A 82 6.65 -18.22 26.13
C ASP A 82 7.17 -18.57 24.73
N GLU A 83 6.50 -19.46 24.01
CA GLU A 83 6.80 -19.79 22.61
C GLU A 83 6.58 -18.59 21.70
N ALA A 84 5.47 -17.86 21.89
CA ALA A 84 5.19 -16.66 21.13
C ALA A 84 6.25 -15.58 21.35
N TRP A 85 6.74 -15.38 22.59
CA TRP A 85 7.84 -14.46 22.87
C TRP A 85 9.15 -14.89 22.22
N LYS A 86 9.49 -16.19 22.25
CA LYS A 86 10.69 -16.70 21.56
C LYS A 86 10.64 -16.43 20.06
N LEU A 87 9.47 -16.57 19.44
CA LEU A 87 9.29 -16.23 18.03
C LEU A 87 9.47 -14.72 17.79
N MET A 88 8.87 -13.88 18.64
CA MET A 88 9.01 -12.44 18.54
C MET A 88 10.48 -12.01 18.67
N ASP A 89 11.21 -12.56 19.64
CA ASP A 89 12.64 -12.30 19.82
C ASP A 89 13.44 -12.70 18.58
N PHE A 90 13.15 -13.86 17.99
CA PHE A 90 13.79 -14.33 16.76
C PHE A 90 13.51 -13.40 15.57
N LEU A 91 12.24 -13.04 15.33
CA LEU A 91 11.82 -12.21 14.20
C LEU A 91 12.41 -10.79 14.25
N PHE A 92 12.71 -10.28 15.44
CA PHE A 92 13.27 -8.93 15.61
C PHE A 92 14.80 -8.89 15.77
N THR A 93 15.50 -10.00 15.51
CA THR A 93 16.96 -9.99 15.35
C THR A 93 17.39 -9.26 14.06
N THR A 94 18.64 -8.78 14.02
CA THR A 94 19.18 -8.05 12.86
C THR A 94 19.23 -8.90 11.59
N GLU A 95 19.47 -10.21 11.70
CA GLU A 95 19.56 -11.10 10.54
C GLU A 95 18.23 -11.24 9.79
N GLN A 96 17.11 -11.13 10.52
CA GLN A 96 15.77 -11.30 9.96
C GLN A 96 15.13 -9.97 9.48
N ARG A 97 15.82 -8.84 9.66
CA ARG A 97 15.38 -7.50 9.24
C ARG A 97 16.10 -7.04 7.98
#